data_AF-A0A7W0PNE9-F1
#
_entry.id   AF-A0A7W0PNE9-F1
#
_cell.length_a   1.000
_cell.length_b   1.000
_cell.length_c   1.000
_cell.angle_alpha   90.00
_cell.angle_beta   90.00
_cell.angle_gamma   90.00
#
_symmetry.space_group_name_H-M   'P 1'
#
loop_
_entity.id
_entity.type
_entity.pdbx_description
1 polymer ?
#
loop_
_entity_poly.entity_id
_entity_poly.type
_entity_poly.pdbx_seq_one_letter_code
_entity_poly.pdbx_strand_id
1 'polypeptide(L)'
;MSVSLANVGHHLLASRTLLHRRQVQVAIGIAAIATLLSVILAPDVTPSMWDWIRIILVGILGASSVLMFTAAQLLPAESTDRRPRLVIAGALVAMALLLNLTFTLGTALIFSIGFTVIVLIATGDSALRTTKTIASALIATIPFWVWTALQAWTAGLLLLIPLASVAVISNGHMRAAMNMPSDNGSPLTPRGHRLACWLGILGSALIALVAGLLSDASNGVVALGAAGAIVIVGLEAGSPPGPVSGSRSLSPAIVDVALLWIALCWIVSL
;
A
#
# COMPACT_ATOMS: atom_id res chain seq x y z
N MET A 1 0.61 -38.34 -8.47
CA MET A 1 0.48 -38.18 -7.01
C MET A 1 -0.70 -37.27 -6.74
N SER A 2 -1.81 -37.82 -6.24
CA SER A 2 -3.01 -37.07 -5.91
C SER A 2 -2.78 -36.27 -4.62
N VAL A 3 -2.82 -34.94 -4.72
CA VAL A 3 -2.92 -34.09 -3.53
C VAL A 3 -4.34 -34.25 -2.99
N SER A 4 -4.50 -35.01 -1.90
CA SER A 4 -5.82 -35.19 -1.28
C SER A 4 -6.23 -33.90 -0.55
N LEU A 5 -7.54 -33.65 -0.45
CA LEU A 5 -8.10 -32.52 0.31
C LEU A 5 -7.64 -32.51 1.78
N ALA A 6 -7.42 -33.69 2.35
CA ALA A 6 -6.86 -33.88 3.70
C ALA A 6 -5.41 -33.36 3.81
N ASN A 7 -4.58 -33.55 2.78
CA ASN A 7 -3.21 -33.03 2.75
C ASN A 7 -3.19 -31.49 2.63
N VAL A 8 -4.14 -30.88 1.91
CA VAL A 8 -4.26 -29.42 1.84
C VAL A 8 -4.58 -28.83 3.22
N GLY A 9 -5.53 -29.44 3.94
CA GLY A 9 -5.89 -29.05 5.30
C GLY A 9 -4.71 -29.16 6.27
N HIS A 10 -3.94 -30.25 6.19
CA HIS A 10 -2.76 -30.44 7.03
C HIS A 10 -1.67 -29.39 6.78
N HIS A 11 -1.36 -29.08 5.52
CA HIS A 11 -0.38 -28.03 5.20
C HIS A 11 -0.87 -26.62 5.57
N LEU A 12 -2.18 -26.34 5.43
CA LEU A 12 -2.76 -25.09 5.91
C LEU A 12 -2.63 -24.96 7.43
N LEU A 13 -2.94 -26.02 8.18
CA LEU A 13 -2.78 -26.03 9.64
C LEU A 13 -1.31 -25.91 10.05
N ALA A 14 -0.38 -26.56 9.36
CA ALA A 14 1.05 -26.41 9.62
C ALA A 14 1.54 -24.98 9.34
N SER A 15 1.02 -24.32 8.31
CA SER A 15 1.33 -22.92 7.98
C SER A 15 0.78 -21.91 9.01
N ARG A 16 -0.20 -22.31 9.85
CA ARG A 16 -0.71 -21.49 10.97
C ARG A 16 0.37 -21.14 11.99
N THR A 17 1.44 -21.91 12.07
CA THR A 17 2.62 -21.55 12.89
C THR A 17 3.20 -20.19 12.48
N LEU A 18 3.11 -19.81 11.21
CA LEU A 18 3.52 -18.48 10.73
C LEU A 18 2.54 -17.38 11.12
N LEU A 19 1.26 -17.70 11.33
CA LEU A 19 0.28 -16.75 11.88
C LEU A 19 0.60 -16.34 13.32
N HIS A 20 1.51 -17.02 14.01
CA HIS A 20 2.00 -16.59 15.32
C HIS A 20 3.13 -15.54 15.19
N ARG A 21 3.68 -15.34 13.99
CA ARG A 21 4.64 -14.25 13.75
C ARG A 21 3.89 -12.93 13.67
N ARG A 22 4.24 -12.00 14.54
CA ARG A 22 3.67 -10.63 14.59
C ARG A 22 3.65 -9.93 13.24
N GLN A 23 4.67 -10.13 12.41
CA GLN A 23 4.76 -9.52 11.07
C GLN A 23 3.65 -10.01 10.13
N VAL A 24 3.32 -11.30 10.17
CA VAL A 24 2.27 -11.91 9.35
C VAL A 24 0.90 -11.46 9.83
N GLN A 25 0.68 -11.40 11.15
CA GLN A 25 -0.56 -10.89 11.73
C GLN A 25 -0.82 -9.44 11.32
N VAL A 26 0.21 -8.59 11.41
CA VAL A 26 0.11 -7.19 11.00
C VAL A 26 -0.18 -7.08 9.50
N ALA A 27 0.48 -7.86 8.64
CA ALA A 27 0.22 -7.83 7.20
C ALA A 27 -1.22 -8.25 6.86
N ILE A 28 -1.73 -9.33 7.47
CA ILE A 28 -3.11 -9.80 7.27
C ILE A 28 -4.11 -8.76 7.81
N GLY A 29 -3.86 -8.20 8.99
CA GLY A 29 -4.70 -7.16 9.58
C GLY A 29 -4.78 -5.92 8.69
N ILE A 30 -3.63 -5.45 8.18
CA ILE A 30 -3.57 -4.33 7.24
C ILE A 30 -4.28 -4.68 5.94
N ALA A 31 -4.08 -5.87 5.39
CA ALA A 31 -4.77 -6.27 4.16
C ALA A 31 -6.29 -6.31 4.34
N ALA A 32 -6.78 -6.83 5.46
CA ALA A 32 -8.20 -6.87 5.78
C ALA A 32 -8.79 -5.47 5.96
N ILE A 33 -8.13 -4.61 6.74
CA ILE A 33 -8.54 -3.22 6.96
C ILE A 33 -8.51 -2.44 5.65
N ALA A 34 -7.44 -2.55 4.86
CA ALA A 34 -7.31 -1.89 3.58
C ALA A 34 -8.40 -2.35 2.61
N THR A 35 -8.73 -3.65 2.57
CA THR A 35 -9.81 -4.18 1.72
C THR A 35 -11.16 -3.58 2.14
N LEU A 36 -11.48 -3.62 3.44
CA LEU A 36 -12.72 -3.06 3.96
C LEU A 36 -12.84 -1.57 3.66
N LEU A 37 -11.80 -0.79 3.97
CA LEU A 37 -11.76 0.65 3.70
C LEU A 37 -11.87 0.93 2.20
N SER A 38 -11.24 0.13 1.35
CA SER A 38 -11.31 0.33 -0.10
C SER A 38 -12.72 0.11 -0.64
N VAL A 39 -13.47 -0.86 -0.10
CA VAL A 39 -14.88 -1.07 -0.49
C VAL A 39 -15.75 0.09 0.00
N ILE A 40 -15.55 0.55 1.23
CA ILE A 40 -16.33 1.67 1.82
C ILE A 40 -16.04 2.99 1.11
N LEU A 41 -14.78 3.21 0.71
CA LEU A 41 -14.31 4.42 0.03
C LEU A 41 -14.40 4.32 -1.50
N ALA A 42 -15.06 3.29 -2.05
CA ALA A 42 -15.26 3.18 -3.49
C ALA A 42 -16.26 4.27 -3.93
N PRO A 43 -15.87 5.20 -4.82
CA PRO A 43 -16.75 6.30 -5.24
C PRO A 43 -17.94 5.77 -6.02
N ASP A 44 -19.14 6.30 -5.73
CA ASP A 44 -20.40 6.08 -6.46
C ASP A 44 -20.84 4.62 -6.66
N VAL A 45 -20.35 3.69 -5.83
CA VAL A 45 -20.72 2.27 -5.93
C VAL A 45 -21.37 1.78 -4.65
N THR A 46 -22.56 1.21 -4.78
CA THR A 46 -23.18 0.39 -3.73
C THR A 46 -22.92 -1.10 -4.02
N PRO A 47 -21.91 -1.72 -3.38
CA PRO A 47 -21.55 -3.11 -3.67
C PRO A 47 -22.69 -4.05 -3.30
N SER A 48 -23.00 -4.98 -4.21
CA SER A 48 -23.98 -6.03 -3.92
C SER A 48 -23.42 -7.03 -2.90
N MET A 49 -24.29 -7.82 -2.26
CA MET A 49 -23.85 -8.90 -1.36
C MET A 49 -22.91 -9.88 -2.07
N TRP A 50 -23.10 -10.12 -3.36
CA TRP A 50 -22.22 -10.98 -4.16
C TRP A 50 -20.84 -10.37 -4.42
N ASP A 51 -20.73 -9.05 -4.51
CA ASP A 51 -19.43 -8.38 -4.65
C ASP A 51 -18.62 -8.51 -3.36
N TRP A 52 -19.27 -8.34 -2.21
CA TRP A 52 -18.66 -8.59 -0.91
C TRP A 52 -18.13 -10.01 -0.77
N ILE A 53 -18.96 -11.02 -1.09
CA ILE A 53 -18.54 -12.42 -1.03
C ILE A 53 -17.33 -12.68 -1.92
N ARG A 54 -17.37 -12.18 -3.17
CA ARG A 54 -16.27 -12.36 -4.13
C ARG A 54 -14.99 -11.67 -3.67
N ILE A 55 -15.05 -10.42 -3.21
CA ILE A 55 -13.90 -9.64 -2.71
C ILE A 55 -13.28 -10.33 -1.50
N ILE A 56 -14.09 -10.74 -0.51
CA ILE A 56 -13.61 -11.44 0.68
C ILE A 56 -12.95 -12.77 0.29
N LEU A 57 -13.56 -13.54 -0.61
CA LEU A 57 -13.02 -14.82 -1.06
C LEU A 57 -11.70 -14.65 -1.81
N VAL A 58 -11.58 -13.66 -2.71
CA VAL A 58 -10.29 -13.33 -3.35
C VAL A 58 -9.24 -12.97 -2.30
N GLY A 59 -9.59 -12.13 -1.30
CA GLY A 59 -8.69 -11.74 -0.22
C GLY A 59 -8.18 -12.94 0.58
N ILE A 60 -9.08 -13.86 0.95
CA ILE A 60 -8.73 -15.10 1.68
C ILE A 60 -7.82 -15.99 0.83
N LEU A 61 -8.16 -16.21 -0.44
CA LEU A 61 -7.36 -17.04 -1.35
C LEU A 61 -5.96 -16.44 -1.58
N GLY A 62 -5.89 -15.12 -1.81
CA GLY A 62 -4.63 -14.39 -1.99
C GLY A 62 -3.75 -14.45 -0.74
N ALA A 63 -4.30 -14.13 0.44
CA ALA A 63 -3.57 -14.18 1.70
C ALA A 63 -3.08 -15.61 2.01
N SER A 64 -3.94 -16.61 1.81
CA SER A 64 -3.59 -18.03 2.02
C SER A 64 -2.50 -18.48 1.06
N SER A 65 -2.51 -18.02 -0.19
CA SER A 65 -1.46 -18.31 -1.15
C SER A 65 -0.11 -17.70 -0.75
N VAL A 66 -0.09 -16.41 -0.37
CA VAL A 66 1.14 -15.75 0.12
C VAL A 66 1.69 -16.45 1.36
N LEU A 67 0.81 -16.85 2.30
CA LEU A 67 1.19 -17.62 3.48
C LEU A 67 1.83 -18.96 3.10
N MET A 68 1.21 -19.71 2.19
CA MET A 68 1.69 -21.02 1.78
C MET A 68 3.00 -20.93 0.99
N PHE A 69 3.14 -19.90 0.14
CA PHE A 69 4.37 -19.60 -0.57
C PHE A 69 5.50 -19.22 0.39
N THR A 70 5.22 -18.33 1.34
CA THR A 70 6.18 -17.92 2.39
C THR A 70 6.57 -19.10 3.27
N ALA A 71 5.63 -19.98 3.62
CA ALA A 71 5.86 -21.20 4.37
C ALA A 71 6.75 -22.21 3.65
N ALA A 72 6.68 -22.28 2.31
CA ALA A 72 7.56 -23.10 1.50
C ALA A 72 9.01 -22.59 1.47
N GLN A 73 9.24 -21.31 1.78
CA GLN A 73 10.56 -20.70 1.76
C GLN A 73 11.20 -20.56 3.15
N LEU A 74 10.41 -20.29 4.19
CA LEU A 74 10.92 -19.92 5.52
C LEU A 74 10.89 -21.02 6.57
N LEU A 75 10.02 -22.03 6.42
CA LEU A 75 10.02 -23.14 7.37
C LEU A 75 11.13 -24.11 6.96
N PRO A 76 11.99 -24.55 7.90
CA PRO A 76 12.92 -25.64 7.69
C PRO A 76 12.11 -26.93 7.56
N ALA A 77 11.52 -27.15 6.39
CA ALA A 77 10.89 -28.39 6.05
C ALA A 77 11.94 -29.30 5.45
N GLU A 78 11.98 -30.57 5.87
CA GLU A 78 12.56 -31.63 5.06
C GLU A 78 12.08 -31.44 3.61
N SER A 79 13.00 -31.54 2.67
CA SER A 79 12.82 -31.20 1.24
C SER A 79 11.53 -31.78 0.58
N THR A 80 10.95 -32.82 1.19
CA THR A 80 9.68 -33.49 0.87
C THR A 80 8.43 -32.59 0.96
N ASP A 81 8.43 -31.55 1.80
CA ASP A 81 7.23 -30.76 2.12
C ASP A 81 7.11 -29.43 1.35
N ARG A 82 8.15 -29.05 0.61
CA ARG A 82 8.21 -27.77 -0.12
C ARG A 82 7.36 -27.77 -1.39
N ARG A 83 7.46 -28.84 -2.18
CA ARG A 83 6.75 -29.00 -3.46
C ARG A 83 5.22 -28.95 -3.29
N PRO A 84 4.57 -29.69 -2.35
CA PRO A 84 3.12 -29.61 -2.18
C PRO A 84 2.66 -28.21 -1.76
N ARG A 85 3.41 -27.49 -0.91
CA ARG A 85 3.08 -26.12 -0.51
C ARG A 85 3.09 -25.15 -1.68
N LEU A 86 4.07 -25.26 -2.58
CA LEU A 86 4.12 -24.44 -3.80
C LEU A 86 2.98 -24.76 -4.77
N VAL A 87 2.62 -26.04 -4.92
CA VAL A 87 1.48 -26.46 -5.76
C VAL A 87 0.17 -25.91 -5.18
N ILE A 88 -0.03 -26.00 -3.86
CA ILE A 88 -1.21 -25.44 -3.20
C ILE A 88 -1.24 -23.92 -3.33
N ALA A 89 -0.11 -23.23 -3.12
CA ALA A 89 -0.02 -21.78 -3.31
C ALA A 89 -0.42 -21.40 -4.75
N GLY A 90 0.12 -22.09 -5.75
CA GLY A 90 -0.22 -21.88 -7.17
C GLY A 90 -1.70 -22.12 -7.47
N ALA A 91 -2.28 -23.20 -6.93
CA ALA A 91 -3.71 -23.48 -7.07
C ALA A 91 -4.58 -22.37 -6.45
N LEU A 92 -4.21 -21.87 -5.27
CA LEU A 92 -4.92 -20.77 -4.60
C LEU A 92 -4.83 -19.46 -5.40
N VAL A 93 -3.66 -19.11 -5.98
CA VAL A 93 -3.55 -17.94 -6.87
C VAL A 93 -4.42 -18.15 -8.12
N ALA A 94 -4.37 -19.32 -8.74
CA ALA A 94 -5.16 -19.60 -9.93
C ALA A 94 -6.66 -19.45 -9.64
N MET A 95 -7.14 -19.97 -8.52
CA MET A 95 -8.53 -19.77 -8.07
C MET A 95 -8.84 -18.30 -7.83
N ALA A 96 -7.94 -17.55 -7.19
CA ALA A 96 -8.13 -16.11 -6.97
C ALA A 96 -8.19 -15.34 -8.30
N LEU A 97 -7.34 -15.68 -9.28
CA LEU A 97 -7.34 -15.08 -10.61
C LEU A 97 -8.63 -15.41 -11.38
N LEU A 98 -9.07 -16.67 -11.36
CA LEU A 98 -10.33 -17.08 -11.98
C LEU A 98 -11.52 -16.33 -11.37
N LEU A 99 -11.53 -16.16 -10.04
CA LEU A 99 -12.56 -15.37 -9.37
C LEU A 99 -12.48 -13.89 -9.76
N ASN A 100 -11.28 -13.33 -9.91
CA ASN A 100 -11.09 -11.96 -10.39
C ASN A 100 -11.61 -11.76 -11.82
N LEU A 101 -11.46 -12.75 -12.71
CA LEU A 101 -12.00 -12.70 -14.06
C LEU A 101 -13.53 -12.62 -14.10
N THR A 102 -14.23 -12.99 -13.01
CA THR A 102 -15.68 -12.77 -12.89
C THR A 102 -16.07 -11.31 -12.69
N PHE A 103 -15.11 -10.44 -12.36
CA PHE A 103 -15.29 -9.00 -12.41
C PHE A 103 -14.92 -8.47 -13.80
N THR A 104 -13.63 -8.46 -14.15
CA THR A 104 -13.13 -8.07 -15.47
C THR A 104 -11.74 -8.69 -15.75
N LEU A 105 -11.19 -8.49 -16.94
CA LEU A 105 -9.77 -8.80 -17.21
C LEU A 105 -8.83 -7.87 -16.43
N GLY A 106 -9.18 -6.59 -16.31
CA GLY A 106 -8.35 -5.58 -15.64
C GLY A 106 -8.12 -5.88 -14.16
N THR A 107 -9.14 -6.40 -13.46
CA THR A 107 -9.02 -6.80 -12.05
C THR A 107 -8.03 -7.94 -11.86
N ALA A 108 -8.09 -8.94 -12.73
CA ALA A 108 -7.16 -10.08 -12.70
C ALA A 108 -5.73 -9.62 -12.95
N LEU A 109 -5.51 -8.69 -13.88
CA LEU A 109 -4.19 -8.10 -14.15
C LEU A 109 -3.64 -7.32 -12.94
N ILE A 110 -4.44 -6.41 -12.37
CA ILE A 110 -4.03 -5.59 -11.22
C ILE A 110 -3.78 -6.46 -10.00
N PHE A 111 -4.65 -7.43 -9.73
CA PHE A 111 -4.45 -8.43 -8.69
C PHE A 111 -3.14 -9.19 -8.89
N SER A 112 -2.86 -9.66 -10.12
CA SER A 112 -1.63 -10.39 -10.42
C SER A 112 -0.38 -9.52 -10.19
N ILE A 113 -0.39 -8.26 -10.63
CA ILE A 113 0.73 -7.34 -10.43
C ILE A 113 0.96 -7.11 -8.94
N GLY A 114 -0.11 -6.77 -8.19
CA GLY A 114 -0.03 -6.55 -6.76
C GLY A 114 0.45 -7.78 -6.00
N PHE A 115 -0.07 -8.96 -6.35
CA PHE A 115 0.36 -10.24 -5.79
C PHE A 115 1.85 -10.50 -6.06
N THR A 116 2.32 -10.31 -7.30
CA THR A 116 3.74 -10.48 -7.65
C THR A 116 4.63 -9.53 -6.86
N VAL A 117 4.24 -8.26 -6.70
CA VAL A 117 4.97 -7.28 -5.87
C VAL A 117 5.05 -7.75 -4.42
N ILE A 118 3.94 -8.18 -3.83
CA ILE A 118 3.90 -8.67 -2.45
C ILE A 118 4.79 -9.90 -2.28
N VAL A 119 4.72 -10.87 -3.21
CA VAL A 119 5.56 -12.06 -3.20
C VAL A 119 7.04 -11.69 -3.32
N LEU A 120 7.40 -10.79 -4.23
CA LEU A 120 8.78 -10.36 -4.44
C LEU A 120 9.35 -9.65 -3.21
N ILE A 121 8.55 -8.83 -2.52
CA ILE A 121 8.93 -8.22 -1.23
C ILE A 121 9.05 -9.30 -0.13
N ALA A 122 8.13 -10.26 -0.10
CA ALA A 122 8.11 -11.33 0.90
C ALA A 122 9.27 -12.31 0.73
N THR A 123 9.81 -12.50 -0.47
CA THR A 123 10.97 -13.36 -0.74
C THR A 123 12.29 -12.63 -0.97
N GLY A 124 12.26 -11.32 -1.19
CA GLY A 124 13.45 -10.50 -1.37
C GLY A 124 14.32 -10.38 -0.12
N ASP A 125 15.44 -9.67 -0.27
CA ASP A 125 16.43 -9.47 0.78
C ASP A 125 15.84 -8.90 2.08
N SER A 126 16.53 -9.16 3.20
CA SER A 126 16.12 -8.77 4.55
C SER A 126 15.80 -7.27 4.69
N ALA A 127 16.45 -6.42 3.89
CA ALA A 127 16.22 -4.98 3.84
C ALA A 127 14.85 -4.59 3.26
N LEU A 128 14.31 -5.36 2.32
CA LEU A 128 12.99 -5.13 1.71
C LEU A 128 11.87 -5.77 2.54
N ARG A 129 12.19 -6.83 3.29
CA ARG A 129 11.24 -7.60 4.12
C ARG A 129 10.90 -6.94 5.45
N THR A 130 10.78 -5.61 5.47
CA THR A 130 10.27 -4.93 6.66
C THR A 130 8.74 -4.97 6.67
N THR A 131 8.14 -5.11 7.84
CA THR A 131 6.68 -5.01 8.00
C THR A 131 6.12 -3.72 7.41
N LYS A 132 6.91 -2.64 7.43
CA LYS A 132 6.55 -1.34 6.87
C LYS A 132 6.46 -1.39 5.33
N THR A 133 7.42 -2.02 4.67
CA THR A 133 7.43 -2.17 3.21
C THR A 133 6.26 -3.01 2.71
N ILE A 134 5.97 -4.12 3.41
CA ILE A 134 4.82 -4.98 3.09
C ILE A 134 3.52 -4.22 3.33
N ALA A 135 3.39 -3.51 4.46
CA ALA A 135 2.25 -2.67 4.76
C ALA A 135 2.01 -1.60 3.68
N SER A 136 3.06 -0.87 3.27
CA SER A 136 2.95 0.14 2.24
C SER A 136 2.54 -0.44 0.89
N ALA A 137 3.08 -1.62 0.53
CA ALA A 137 2.69 -2.29 -0.71
C ALA A 137 1.21 -2.69 -0.68
N LEU A 138 0.73 -3.29 0.42
CA LEU A 138 -0.67 -3.67 0.59
C LEU A 138 -1.62 -2.46 0.51
N ILE A 139 -1.29 -1.37 1.22
CA ILE A 139 -2.07 -0.13 1.20
C ILE A 139 -2.10 0.49 -0.20
N ALA A 140 -1.02 0.36 -0.98
CA ALA A 140 -0.98 0.86 -2.34
C ALA A 140 -1.74 -0.03 -3.32
N THR A 141 -1.66 -1.36 -3.23
CA THR A 141 -2.20 -2.25 -4.26
C THR A 141 -3.68 -2.59 -4.05
N ILE A 142 -4.14 -2.69 -2.80
CA ILE A 142 -5.50 -3.17 -2.49
C ILE A 142 -6.58 -2.20 -2.96
N PRO A 143 -6.50 -0.88 -2.75
CA PRO A 143 -7.52 0.05 -3.22
C PRO A 143 -7.70 -0.02 -4.74
N PHE A 144 -6.58 0.00 -5.47
CA PHE A 144 -6.60 -0.13 -6.93
C PHE A 144 -7.25 -1.42 -7.39
N TRP A 145 -6.93 -2.55 -6.74
CA TRP A 145 -7.58 -3.83 -7.06
C TRP A 145 -9.09 -3.80 -6.78
N VAL A 146 -9.50 -3.36 -5.59
CA VAL A 146 -10.92 -3.34 -5.16
C VAL A 146 -11.73 -2.38 -6.03
N TRP A 147 -11.25 -1.18 -6.30
CA TRP A 147 -11.95 -0.21 -7.13
C TRP A 147 -12.08 -0.69 -8.58
N THR A 148 -11.09 -1.43 -9.09
CA THR A 148 -11.24 -2.12 -10.38
C THR A 148 -12.32 -3.18 -10.35
N ALA A 149 -12.43 -3.94 -9.26
CA ALA A 149 -13.44 -4.98 -9.10
C ALA A 149 -14.84 -4.40 -9.09
N LEU A 150 -14.99 -3.25 -8.43
CA LEU A 150 -16.24 -2.53 -8.32
C LEU A 150 -16.54 -1.62 -9.52
N GLN A 151 -15.64 -1.56 -10.52
CA GLN A 151 -15.70 -0.59 -11.63
C GLN A 151 -15.80 0.87 -11.15
N ALA A 152 -15.32 1.16 -9.95
CA ALA A 152 -15.32 2.48 -9.33
C ALA A 152 -14.16 3.36 -9.87
N TRP A 153 -13.81 3.20 -11.15
CA TRP A 153 -12.76 3.96 -11.80
C TRP A 153 -13.30 5.28 -12.30
N THR A 154 -12.83 6.37 -11.69
CA THR A 154 -13.01 7.71 -12.24
C THR A 154 -11.67 8.20 -12.81
N ALA A 155 -11.71 9.07 -13.82
CA ALA A 155 -10.51 9.77 -14.29
C ALA A 155 -9.81 10.52 -13.14
N GLY A 156 -10.56 10.92 -12.11
CA GLY A 156 -10.04 11.51 -10.89
C GLY A 156 -9.10 10.58 -10.11
N LEU A 157 -9.31 9.26 -10.12
CA LEU A 157 -8.39 8.31 -9.47
C LEU A 157 -7.01 8.25 -10.13
N LEU A 158 -6.90 8.58 -11.43
CA LEU A 158 -5.60 8.65 -12.11
C LEU A 158 -4.71 9.77 -11.53
N LEU A 159 -5.30 10.78 -10.88
CA LEU A 159 -4.55 11.84 -10.18
C LEU A 159 -3.74 11.29 -8.99
N LEU A 160 -4.13 10.15 -8.42
CA LEU A 160 -3.36 9.52 -7.35
C LEU A 160 -1.96 9.09 -7.82
N ILE A 161 -1.76 8.84 -9.12
CA ILE A 161 -0.46 8.44 -9.68
C ILE A 161 0.57 9.58 -9.62
N PRO A 162 0.32 10.78 -10.17
CA PRO A 162 1.24 11.91 -10.02
C PRO A 162 1.37 12.32 -8.54
N LEU A 163 0.30 12.29 -7.75
CA LEU A 163 0.38 12.59 -6.30
C LEU A 163 1.29 11.60 -5.56
N ALA A 164 1.19 10.31 -5.84
CA ALA A 164 2.09 9.29 -5.27
C ALA A 164 3.55 9.50 -5.71
N SER A 165 3.77 9.91 -6.96
CA SER A 165 5.12 10.18 -7.47
C SER A 165 5.76 11.36 -6.75
N VAL A 166 5.03 12.47 -6.59
CA VAL A 166 5.48 13.63 -5.82
C VAL A 166 5.68 13.27 -4.36
N ALA A 167 4.81 12.42 -3.78
CA ALA A 167 4.96 11.94 -2.42
C ALA A 167 6.27 11.17 -2.19
N VAL A 168 6.61 10.25 -3.10
CA VAL A 168 7.86 9.48 -3.04
C VAL A 168 9.08 10.40 -3.12
N ILE A 169 9.08 11.34 -4.08
CA ILE A 169 10.18 12.30 -4.26
C ILE A 169 10.33 13.20 -3.03
N SER A 170 9.22 13.76 -2.53
CA SER A 170 9.21 14.66 -1.37
C SER A 170 9.71 13.98 -0.11
N ASN A 171 9.25 12.75 0.15
CA ASN A 171 9.72 11.96 1.29
C ASN A 171 11.20 11.59 1.13
N GLY A 172 11.65 11.27 -0.09
CA GLY A 172 13.05 11.06 -0.41
C GLY A 172 13.92 12.26 -0.03
N HIS A 173 13.51 13.48 -0.39
CA HIS A 173 14.20 14.70 0.01
C HIS A 173 14.21 14.90 1.52
N MET A 174 13.09 14.68 2.22
CA MET A 174 13.05 14.84 3.69
C MET A 174 13.97 13.86 4.42
N ARG A 175 14.00 12.60 3.98
CA ARG A 175 14.91 11.59 4.54
C ARG A 175 16.36 11.93 4.26
N ALA A 176 16.67 12.43 3.06
CA ALA A 176 18.01 12.91 2.73
C ALA A 176 18.42 14.09 3.62
N ALA A 177 17.54 15.05 3.89
CA ALA A 177 17.83 16.19 4.76
C ALA A 177 18.28 15.78 6.18
N MET A 178 17.76 14.67 6.70
CA MET A 178 18.05 14.22 8.06
C MET A 178 19.21 13.24 8.16
N ASN A 179 19.52 12.53 7.08
CA ASN A 179 20.60 11.55 7.05
C ASN A 179 21.87 12.10 6.40
N MET A 180 21.92 13.38 6.05
CA MET A 180 23.09 14.02 5.48
C MET A 180 24.25 14.08 6.49
N PRO A 181 25.40 13.45 6.18
CA PRO A 181 26.64 13.71 6.90
C PRO A 181 27.00 15.19 6.75
N SER A 182 27.57 15.78 7.79
CA SER A 182 27.91 17.21 7.85
C SER A 182 28.92 17.69 6.79
N ASP A 183 29.49 16.80 5.97
CA ASP A 183 30.69 17.10 5.18
C ASP A 183 30.72 16.47 3.78
N ASN A 184 29.58 16.38 3.08
CA ASN A 184 29.54 15.78 1.74
C ASN A 184 29.05 16.75 0.66
N GLY A 185 29.75 16.75 -0.48
CA GLY A 185 29.50 17.53 -1.71
C GLY A 185 28.18 17.25 -2.44
N SER A 186 27.09 17.10 -1.69
CA SER A 186 25.72 17.18 -2.18
C SER A 186 25.46 18.56 -2.76
N PRO A 187 24.80 18.68 -3.93
CA PRO A 187 24.46 19.97 -4.52
C PRO A 187 23.42 20.75 -3.68
N LEU A 188 22.70 20.09 -2.78
CA LEU A 188 21.69 20.70 -1.92
C LEU A 188 22.07 20.56 -0.44
N THR A 189 21.91 21.66 0.30
CA THR A 189 22.02 21.68 1.77
C THR A 189 20.82 20.95 2.42
N PRO A 190 20.91 20.55 3.71
CA PRO A 190 19.75 19.99 4.43
C PRO A 190 18.51 20.91 4.37
N ARG A 191 18.73 22.23 4.42
CA ARG A 191 17.65 23.22 4.23
C ARG A 191 17.06 23.16 2.82
N GLY A 192 17.90 23.02 1.79
CA GLY A 192 17.47 22.84 0.40
C GLY A 192 16.62 21.58 0.20
N HIS A 193 16.98 20.46 0.84
CA HIS A 193 16.18 19.25 0.81
C HIS A 193 14.83 19.39 1.54
N ARG A 194 14.79 20.06 2.69
CA ARG A 194 13.51 20.36 3.39
C ARG A 194 12.61 21.25 2.53
N LEU A 195 13.18 22.28 1.91
CA LEU A 195 12.44 23.17 1.02
C LEU A 195 11.90 22.42 -0.22
N ALA A 196 12.70 21.56 -0.85
CA ALA A 196 12.25 20.72 -1.95
C ALA A 196 11.09 19.80 -1.54
N CYS A 197 11.13 19.24 -0.32
CA CYS A 197 10.03 18.46 0.24
C CYS A 197 8.76 19.31 0.42
N TRP A 198 8.87 20.49 1.04
CA TRP A 198 7.71 21.39 1.22
C TRP A 198 7.09 21.83 -0.10
N LEU A 199 7.92 22.16 -1.09
CA LEU A 199 7.46 22.47 -2.44
C LEU A 199 6.74 21.28 -3.09
N GLY A 200 7.20 20.05 -2.83
CA GLY A 200 6.50 18.86 -3.28
C GLY A 200 5.13 18.67 -2.61
N ILE A 201 5.01 18.91 -1.30
CA ILE A 201 3.71 18.87 -0.60
C ILE A 201 2.76 19.94 -1.14
N LEU A 202 3.23 21.18 -1.26
CA LEU A 202 2.43 22.29 -1.80
C LEU A 202 2.10 22.08 -3.28
N GLY A 203 3.02 21.50 -4.04
CA GLY A 203 2.82 21.10 -5.43
C GLY A 203 1.73 20.04 -5.56
N SER A 204 1.72 19.01 -4.71
CA SER A 204 0.65 18.02 -4.64
C SER A 204 -0.70 18.66 -4.31
N ALA A 205 -0.75 19.58 -3.35
CA ALA A 205 -1.97 20.32 -3.01
C ALA A 205 -2.46 21.18 -4.19
N LEU A 206 -1.55 21.84 -4.91
CA LEU A 206 -1.87 22.62 -6.10
C LEU A 206 -2.39 21.75 -7.24
N ILE A 207 -1.76 20.59 -7.48
CA ILE A 207 -2.22 19.60 -8.47
C ILE A 207 -3.65 19.14 -8.13
N ALA A 208 -3.92 18.81 -6.86
CA ALA A 208 -5.25 18.43 -6.41
C ALA A 208 -6.28 19.57 -6.58
N LEU A 209 -5.90 20.81 -6.26
CA LEU A 209 -6.76 21.99 -6.49
C LEU A 209 -7.08 22.21 -7.96
N VAL A 210 -6.08 22.21 -8.83
CA VAL A 210 -6.28 22.39 -10.28
C VAL A 210 -7.13 21.26 -10.83
N ALA A 211 -6.87 20.02 -10.44
CA ALA A 211 -7.69 18.90 -10.86
C ALA A 211 -9.14 19.01 -10.32
N GLY A 212 -9.33 19.47 -9.09
CA GLY A 212 -10.65 19.72 -8.51
C GLY A 212 -11.43 20.78 -9.27
N LEU A 213 -10.77 21.89 -9.65
CA LEU A 213 -11.38 22.95 -10.46
C LEU A 213 -11.74 22.50 -11.88
N LEU A 214 -11.05 21.48 -12.41
CA LEU A 214 -11.26 20.95 -13.75
C LEU A 214 -12.19 19.73 -13.77
N SER A 215 -12.73 19.32 -12.62
CA SER A 215 -13.60 18.15 -12.49
C SER A 215 -14.85 18.49 -11.67
N ASP A 216 -15.79 17.54 -11.60
CA ASP A 216 -17.00 17.66 -10.77
C ASP A 216 -16.75 17.37 -9.28
N ALA A 217 -15.48 17.35 -8.85
CA ALA A 217 -15.09 17.05 -7.48
C ALA A 217 -15.54 18.15 -6.49
N SER A 218 -15.76 17.78 -5.24
CA SER A 218 -16.15 18.71 -4.17
C SER A 218 -15.06 19.72 -3.85
N ASN A 219 -15.20 20.94 -4.38
CA ASN A 219 -14.28 22.05 -4.17
C ASN A 219 -14.02 22.35 -2.68
N GLY A 220 -15.01 22.16 -1.81
CA GLY A 220 -14.86 22.37 -0.36
C GLY A 220 -13.90 21.37 0.29
N VAL A 221 -13.99 20.09 -0.10
CA VAL A 221 -13.13 19.03 0.43
C VAL A 221 -11.70 19.16 -0.13
N VAL A 222 -11.56 19.48 -1.42
CA VAL A 222 -10.24 19.71 -2.04
C VAL A 222 -9.54 20.93 -1.41
N ALA A 223 -10.27 22.02 -1.17
CA ALA A 223 -9.74 23.20 -0.47
C ALA A 223 -9.29 22.88 0.97
N LEU A 224 -10.04 22.04 1.67
CA LEU A 224 -9.67 21.56 3.00
C LEU A 224 -8.40 20.69 2.98
N GLY A 225 -8.21 19.89 1.92
CA GLY A 225 -6.96 19.18 1.63
C GLY A 225 -5.77 20.13 1.51
N ALA A 226 -5.92 21.18 0.70
CA ALA A 226 -4.87 22.18 0.49
C ALA A 226 -4.57 23.02 1.74
N ALA A 227 -5.60 23.45 2.48
CA ALA A 227 -5.44 24.17 3.73
C ALA A 227 -4.67 23.33 4.78
N GLY A 228 -5.02 22.05 4.90
CA GLY A 228 -4.30 21.12 5.77
C GLY A 228 -2.84 20.94 5.37
N ALA A 229 -2.55 20.83 4.07
CA ALA A 229 -1.17 20.77 3.58
C ALA A 229 -0.34 22.00 3.97
N ILE A 230 -0.92 23.21 3.84
CA ILE A 230 -0.27 24.47 4.24
C ILE A 230 0.01 24.49 5.75
N VAL A 231 -0.97 24.10 6.57
CA VAL A 231 -0.81 24.05 8.03
C VAL A 231 0.31 23.06 8.40
N ILE A 232 0.34 21.88 7.79
CA ILE A 232 1.35 20.85 8.11
C ILE A 232 2.75 21.31 7.70
N VAL A 233 2.91 21.93 6.52
CA VAL A 233 4.18 22.53 6.11
C VAL A 233 4.59 23.65 7.08
N GLY A 234 3.66 24.50 7.50
CA GLY A 234 3.91 25.57 8.48
C GLY A 234 4.36 25.03 9.84
N LEU A 235 3.76 23.94 10.32
CA LEU A 235 4.14 23.27 11.57
C LEU A 235 5.56 22.67 11.48
N GLU A 236 5.91 22.08 10.35
CA GLU A 236 7.26 21.53 10.14
C GLU A 236 8.30 22.66 10.00
N ALA A 237 7.98 23.73 9.28
CA ALA A 237 8.84 24.90 9.12
C ALA A 237 9.08 25.65 10.44
N GLY A 238 8.07 25.72 11.32
CA GLY A 238 8.15 26.32 12.65
C GLY A 238 8.85 25.44 13.68
N SER A 239 9.11 24.16 13.39
CA SER A 239 9.80 23.25 14.30
C SER A 239 11.30 23.52 14.30
N PRO A 240 11.91 23.91 15.44
CA PRO A 240 13.34 24.17 15.50
C PRO A 240 14.14 22.91 15.16
N PRO A 241 15.31 23.03 14.51
CA PRO A 241 16.18 21.89 14.26
C PRO A 241 16.66 21.32 15.60
N GLY A 242 16.01 20.26 16.06
CA GLY A 242 16.38 19.55 17.27
C GLY A 242 17.77 18.92 17.13
N PRO A 243 18.51 18.73 18.24
CA PRO A 243 19.81 18.08 18.19
C PRO A 243 19.69 16.69 17.56
N VAL A 244 20.63 16.38 16.67
CA VAL A 244 20.74 15.14 15.87
C VAL A 244 20.88 13.87 16.75
N SER A 245 20.98 14.02 18.08
CA SER A 245 21.07 12.93 19.04
C SER A 245 19.70 12.51 19.58
N GLY A 246 19.13 11.46 19.00
CA GLY A 246 18.38 10.45 19.75
C GLY A 246 16.86 10.61 19.90
N SER A 247 16.24 11.73 19.51
CA SER A 247 14.78 11.78 19.41
C SER A 247 14.33 11.36 18.01
N ARG A 248 13.42 10.38 17.92
CA ARG A 248 12.81 9.93 16.66
C ARG A 248 12.35 11.16 15.88
N SER A 249 13.02 11.48 14.77
CA SER A 249 12.66 12.66 13.99
C SER A 249 11.26 12.48 13.42
N LEU A 250 10.31 13.28 13.91
CA LEU A 250 8.90 13.24 13.51
C LEU A 250 8.68 13.78 12.09
N SER A 251 9.68 14.46 11.51
CA SER A 251 9.56 15.18 10.24
C SER A 251 9.13 14.31 9.04
N PRO A 252 9.65 13.09 8.78
CA PRO A 252 9.13 12.24 7.69
C PRO A 252 7.68 11.82 7.92
N ALA A 253 7.32 11.54 9.18
CA ALA A 253 5.97 11.12 9.50
C ALA A 253 4.98 12.28 9.30
N ILE A 254 5.38 13.52 9.61
CA ILE A 254 4.60 14.73 9.35
C ILE A 254 4.40 14.92 7.84
N VAL A 255 5.44 14.70 7.03
CA VAL A 255 5.35 14.74 5.56
C VAL A 255 4.43 13.65 5.01
N ASP A 256 4.57 12.41 5.49
CA ASP A 256 3.72 11.28 5.09
C ASP A 256 2.25 11.58 5.43
N VAL A 257 1.97 12.18 6.59
CA VAL A 257 0.63 12.61 7.00
C VAL A 257 0.09 13.71 6.07
N ALA A 258 0.90 14.69 5.68
CA ALA A 258 0.46 15.75 4.76
C ALA A 258 0.04 15.20 3.40
N LEU A 259 0.83 14.30 2.84
CA LEU A 259 0.56 13.71 1.52
C LEU A 259 -0.63 12.75 1.58
N LEU A 260 -0.74 11.97 2.66
CA LEU A 260 -1.90 11.12 2.91
C LEU A 260 -3.18 11.95 3.09
N TRP A 261 -3.10 13.08 3.79
CA TRP A 261 -4.21 14.02 3.96
C TRP A 261 -4.71 14.55 2.61
N ILE A 262 -3.80 15.05 1.76
CA ILE A 262 -4.15 15.52 0.40
C ILE A 262 -4.84 14.41 -0.39
N ALA A 263 -4.26 13.19 -0.40
CA ALA A 263 -4.82 12.06 -1.12
C ALA A 263 -6.19 11.65 -0.59
N LEU A 264 -6.41 11.65 0.73
CA LEU A 264 -7.70 11.35 1.34
C LEU A 264 -8.75 12.41 1.00
N CYS A 265 -8.41 13.70 1.11
CA CYS A 265 -9.31 14.78 0.72
C CYS A 265 -9.68 14.69 -0.76
N TRP A 266 -8.72 14.33 -1.63
CA TRP A 266 -9.01 14.06 -3.04
C TRP A 266 -10.00 12.91 -3.21
N ILE A 267 -9.73 11.76 -2.58
CA ILE A 267 -10.61 10.57 -2.67
C ILE A 267 -12.03 10.88 -2.17
N VAL A 268 -12.17 11.61 -1.06
CA VAL A 268 -13.47 12.00 -0.49
C VAL A 268 -14.19 13.06 -1.33
N SER A 269 -13.44 13.80 -2.17
CA SER A 269 -14.02 14.82 -3.05
C SER A 269 -14.57 14.28 -4.36
N LEU A 270 -14.14 13.08 -4.77
CA LEU A 270 -14.65 12.37 -5.95
C LEU A 270 -16.03 11.78 -5.64
#